data_AF-A0A2D5NBK1-F1
#
_entry.id   AF-A0A2D5NBK1-F1
#
_cell.length_a   1.000
_cell.length_b   1.000
_cell.length_c   1.000
_cell.angle_alpha   90.00
_cell.angle_beta   90.00
_cell.angle_gamma   90.00
#
_symmetry.space_group_name_H-M   'P 1'
#
loop_
_entity.id
_entity.type
_entity.pdbx_description
1 polymer ?
#
loop_
_entity_poly.entity_id
_entity_poly.type
_entity_poly.pdbx_seq_one_letter_code
_entity_poly.pdbx_strand_id
1 'polypeptide(L)'
;MQGQKRGMIAIRHRWSFIRCKFTRLSLIPMKNIFFESNVQYNWLRWKRHLLGNKRSEKSYKKQQEIVQHILSKTDKVQNSLQTQPVDRVCGITDKELFEKYIKIGKPVIIEGGAKDWGCVGKWTPEWLVENYGDEGITYIDSTPMDMKEGNFSVRKGVFKDIIEAIEAEDQSKYIRFSPLLEDHKNLLKEFDEKWLSKMRHSFSNGRKLQLFVGPKGSKTDLHCAVEFNFFTQIYGEKHWYLCAPTNDIALDPLNLGFAYFTSTFNPDNPDFEEFPLAAAIDFYECTLKPGDILFNPSSWWHHVTNKSTSIGVGFRWFNMYRSIQLSFIQTLLTISCYNPPIWKAMKLSRRDFGEMFSKKNAS
;
A
#
# COMPACT_ATOMS: atom_id res chain seq x y z
N MET A 1 -12.64 -76.07 -16.30
CA MET A 1 -11.46 -76.41 -15.48
C MET A 1 -10.47 -75.26 -15.58
N GLN A 2 -9.98 -74.80 -14.41
CA GLN A 2 -8.79 -73.94 -14.19
C GLN A 2 -8.78 -72.57 -14.93
N GLY A 3 -8.86 -71.39 -14.32
CA GLY A 3 -8.53 -70.96 -12.97
C GLY A 3 -7.21 -70.19 -12.97
N GLN A 4 -7.27 -68.85 -12.95
CA GLN A 4 -6.24 -68.03 -12.29
C GLN A 4 -6.72 -66.59 -12.05
N LYS A 5 -6.87 -66.28 -10.75
CA LYS A 5 -7.04 -64.93 -10.20
C LYS A 5 -5.74 -64.14 -10.38
N ARG A 6 -5.82 -62.87 -10.77
CA ARG A 6 -4.76 -61.88 -10.52
C ARG A 6 -5.36 -60.67 -9.82
N GLY A 7 -4.82 -60.42 -8.63
CA GLY A 7 -5.31 -59.46 -7.67
C GLY A 7 -5.02 -58.02 -8.05
N MET A 8 -5.95 -57.15 -7.66
CA MET A 8 -5.78 -55.71 -7.58
C MET A 8 -4.69 -55.37 -6.56
N ILE A 9 -3.62 -54.73 -7.03
CA ILE A 9 -2.61 -54.11 -6.17
C ILE A 9 -3.17 -52.74 -5.74
N ALA A 10 -3.71 -52.67 -4.53
CA ALA A 10 -4.06 -51.42 -3.87
C ALA A 10 -2.79 -50.78 -3.29
N ILE A 11 -2.26 -49.75 -3.97
CA ILE A 11 -1.18 -48.93 -3.44
C ILE A 11 -1.77 -47.98 -2.40
N ARG A 12 -1.67 -48.36 -1.12
CA ARG A 12 -1.94 -47.50 0.03
C ARG A 12 -0.73 -46.57 0.25
N HIS A 13 -0.76 -45.37 -0.31
CA HIS A 13 0.11 -44.29 0.15
C HIS A 13 -0.43 -43.72 1.47
N ARG A 14 0.21 -44.11 2.57
CA ARG A 14 0.05 -43.48 3.90
C ARG A 14 0.60 -42.06 3.83
N TRP A 15 -0.28 -41.07 3.74
CA TRP A 15 0.04 -39.69 4.12
C TRP A 15 -0.11 -39.56 5.63
N SER A 16 1.01 -39.51 6.34
CA SER A 16 1.09 -39.17 7.76
C SER A 16 0.80 -37.67 7.93
N PHE A 17 -0.47 -37.33 8.13
CA PHE A 17 -0.85 -36.00 8.63
C PHE A 17 -0.40 -35.89 10.09
N ILE A 18 0.62 -35.08 10.34
CA ILE A 18 0.92 -34.53 11.66
C ILE A 18 -0.29 -33.65 12.05
N ARG A 19 -1.18 -34.21 12.88
CA ARG A 19 -2.24 -33.45 13.56
C ARG A 19 -1.57 -32.55 14.60
N CYS A 20 -1.20 -31.34 14.21
CA CYS A 20 -0.99 -30.27 15.18
C CYS A 20 -2.37 -29.87 15.72
N LYS A 21 -2.70 -30.34 16.93
CA LYS A 21 -3.88 -29.90 17.68
C LYS A 21 -3.66 -28.45 18.11
N PHE A 22 -4.00 -27.48 17.24
CA PHE A 22 -4.35 -26.16 17.72
C PHE A 22 -5.76 -26.23 18.29
N THR A 23 -5.87 -26.06 19.60
CA THR A 23 -7.13 -25.74 20.28
C THR A 23 -7.67 -24.43 19.73
N ARG A 24 -8.48 -24.52 18.67
CA ARG A 24 -9.27 -23.41 18.13
C ARG A 24 -10.45 -23.19 19.08
N LEU A 25 -10.22 -22.46 20.17
CA LEU A 25 -11.31 -21.80 20.88
C LEU A 25 -12.03 -20.91 19.87
N SER A 26 -13.36 -20.94 19.91
CA SER A 26 -14.28 -20.51 18.85
C SER A 26 -14.04 -19.06 18.39
N LEU A 27 -13.44 -18.89 17.21
CA LEU A 27 -13.22 -17.60 16.52
C LEU A 27 -14.50 -17.01 15.86
N ILE A 28 -15.63 -17.73 15.91
CA ILE A 28 -16.86 -17.37 15.17
C ILE A 28 -17.61 -16.19 15.81
N PRO A 29 -17.77 -16.10 17.15
CA PRO A 29 -18.40 -14.94 17.79
C PRO A 29 -17.58 -13.65 17.62
N MET A 30 -16.25 -13.76 17.66
CA MET A 30 -15.33 -12.63 17.49
C MET A 30 -15.37 -12.03 16.08
N LYS A 31 -15.44 -12.86 15.03
CA LYS A 31 -15.54 -12.36 13.64
C LYS A 31 -16.80 -11.53 13.40
N ASN A 32 -17.94 -11.93 13.99
CA ASN A 32 -19.20 -11.21 13.84
C ASN A 32 -19.20 -9.88 14.60
N ILE A 33 -18.68 -9.86 15.84
CA ILE A 33 -18.54 -8.64 16.63
C ILE A 33 -17.60 -7.66 15.94
N PHE A 34 -16.43 -8.12 15.49
CA PHE A 34 -15.49 -7.28 14.75
C PHE A 34 -16.14 -6.72 13.48
N PHE A 35 -16.89 -7.53 12.73
CA PHE A 35 -17.56 -7.07 11.52
C PHE A 35 -18.63 -5.99 11.80
N GLU A 36 -19.56 -6.22 12.72
CA GLU A 36 -20.62 -5.25 13.05
C GLU A 36 -20.03 -3.95 13.63
N SER A 37 -19.09 -4.07 14.56
CA SER A 37 -18.39 -2.95 15.15
C SER A 37 -17.59 -2.15 14.10
N ASN A 38 -16.96 -2.83 13.14
CA ASN A 38 -16.23 -2.19 12.05
C ASN A 38 -17.18 -1.42 11.11
N VAL A 39 -18.36 -1.95 10.81
CA VAL A 39 -19.38 -1.22 10.03
C VAL A 39 -19.83 0.04 10.76
N GLN A 40 -20.16 -0.06 12.05
CA GLN A 40 -20.58 1.09 12.85
C GLN A 40 -19.46 2.14 12.98
N TYR A 41 -18.23 1.70 13.27
CA TYR A 41 -17.05 2.56 13.35
C TYR A 41 -16.86 3.33 12.04
N ASN A 42 -16.95 2.66 10.90
CA ASN A 42 -16.71 3.28 9.61
C ASN A 42 -17.83 4.24 9.18
N TRP A 43 -19.09 3.98 9.55
CA TRP A 43 -20.17 4.96 9.36
C TRP A 43 -19.92 6.23 10.17
N LEU A 44 -19.45 6.10 11.42
CA LEU A 44 -19.06 7.25 12.24
C LEU A 44 -17.86 7.97 11.64
N ARG A 45 -16.86 7.24 11.12
CA ARG A 45 -15.71 7.79 10.39
C ARG A 45 -16.16 8.62 9.20
N TRP A 46 -17.06 8.10 8.37
CA TRP A 46 -17.60 8.84 7.23
C TRP A 46 -18.37 10.10 7.66
N LYS A 47 -19.18 10.01 8.73
CA LYS A 47 -19.85 11.19 9.28
C LYS A 47 -18.84 12.25 9.79
N ARG A 48 -17.77 11.82 10.46
CA ARG A 48 -16.67 12.71 10.89
C ARG A 48 -15.99 13.35 9.69
N HIS A 49 -15.78 12.58 8.63
CA HIS A 49 -15.22 13.06 7.38
C HIS A 49 -16.07 14.22 6.84
N LEU A 50 -17.36 14.04 6.65
CA LEU A 50 -18.23 15.10 6.13
C LEU A 50 -18.31 16.35 7.02
N LEU A 51 -18.33 16.18 8.35
CA LEU A 51 -18.59 17.28 9.28
C LEU A 51 -17.32 18.00 9.77
N GLY A 52 -16.14 17.40 9.55
CA GLY A 52 -14.87 17.82 10.14
C GLY A 52 -14.78 17.54 11.65
N ASN A 53 -13.57 17.63 12.22
CA ASN A 53 -13.30 17.20 13.60
C ASN A 53 -14.05 18.01 14.66
N LYS A 54 -14.14 19.35 14.52
CA LYS A 54 -14.81 20.22 15.51
C LYS A 54 -16.28 19.89 15.72
N ARG A 55 -16.99 19.41 14.69
CA ARG A 55 -18.43 19.12 14.72
C ARG A 55 -18.76 17.65 14.93
N SER A 56 -17.75 16.81 15.17
CA SER A 56 -17.91 15.36 15.20
C SER A 56 -17.31 14.67 16.43
N GLU A 57 -17.02 15.43 17.49
CA GLU A 57 -16.50 14.92 18.77
C GLU A 57 -17.35 13.77 19.35
N LYS A 58 -18.68 13.90 19.33
CA LYS A 58 -19.59 12.82 19.76
C LYS A 58 -19.43 11.54 18.92
N SER A 59 -19.16 11.69 17.62
CA SER A 59 -18.94 10.53 16.74
C SER A 59 -17.58 9.88 17.02
N TYR A 60 -16.56 10.69 17.32
CA TYR A 60 -15.24 10.19 17.72
C TYR A 60 -15.29 9.46 19.06
N LYS A 61 -15.93 10.03 20.09
CA LYS A 61 -16.15 9.35 21.38
C LYS A 61 -16.84 8.00 21.18
N LYS A 62 -17.86 7.94 20.34
CA LYS A 62 -18.54 6.68 20.02
C LYS A 62 -17.64 5.68 19.29
N GLN A 63 -16.71 6.12 18.44
CA GLN A 63 -15.71 5.22 17.86
C GLN A 63 -14.77 4.65 18.91
N GLN A 64 -14.33 5.48 19.86
CA GLN A 64 -13.50 5.02 20.98
C GLN A 64 -14.25 4.02 21.88
N GLU A 65 -15.53 4.26 22.17
CA GLU A 65 -16.39 3.30 22.87
C GLU A 65 -16.49 1.95 22.15
N ILE A 66 -16.61 1.95 20.81
CA ILE A 66 -16.62 0.72 20.00
C ILE A 66 -15.30 -0.03 20.14
N VAL A 67 -14.17 0.67 20.06
CA VAL A 67 -12.83 0.06 20.24
C VAL A 67 -12.73 -0.57 21.63
N GLN A 68 -13.09 0.16 22.69
CA GLN A 68 -13.07 -0.37 24.06
C GLN A 68 -14.01 -1.57 24.24
N HIS A 69 -15.17 -1.56 23.59
CA HIS A 69 -16.08 -2.70 23.60
C HIS A 69 -15.45 -3.95 22.97
N ILE A 70 -14.77 -3.82 21.82
CA ILE A 70 -14.05 -4.94 21.19
C ILE A 70 -12.96 -5.44 22.13
N LEU A 71 -12.16 -4.54 22.71
CA LEU A 71 -11.07 -4.90 23.62
C LEU A 71 -11.58 -5.65 24.85
N SER A 72 -12.70 -5.22 25.46
CA SER A 72 -13.31 -5.92 26.61
C SER A 72 -13.74 -7.37 26.31
N LYS A 73 -13.86 -7.73 25.03
CA LYS A 73 -14.30 -9.04 24.55
C LYS A 73 -13.18 -9.85 23.88
N THR A 74 -11.98 -9.28 23.78
CA THR A 74 -10.82 -9.92 23.17
C THR A 74 -9.91 -10.43 24.28
N ASP A 75 -9.50 -11.70 24.23
CA ASP A 75 -8.48 -12.22 25.15
C ASP A 75 -7.19 -11.40 25.00
N LYS A 76 -6.38 -11.33 26.07
CA LYS A 76 -5.14 -10.52 26.13
C LYS A 76 -4.40 -10.54 24.79
N VAL A 77 -4.43 -9.40 24.11
CA VAL A 77 -3.81 -9.22 22.81
C VAL A 77 -2.29 -9.39 22.98
N GLN A 78 -1.64 -10.12 22.07
CA GLN A 78 -0.19 -10.29 22.12
C GLN A 78 0.49 -8.92 21.98
N ASN A 79 1.59 -8.66 22.70
CA ASN A 79 2.34 -7.40 22.55
C ASN A 79 3.29 -7.44 21.34
N SER A 80 2.86 -8.01 20.21
CA SER A 80 3.68 -8.12 19.00
C SER A 80 2.83 -8.07 17.74
N LEU A 81 3.37 -7.42 16.71
CA LEU A 81 2.75 -7.36 15.40
C LEU A 81 2.72 -8.75 14.77
N GLN A 82 1.56 -9.19 14.28
CA GLN A 82 1.45 -10.43 13.52
C GLN A 82 1.67 -10.12 12.04
N THR A 83 2.65 -10.80 11.43
CA THR A 83 2.92 -10.65 10.00
C THR A 83 2.85 -11.99 9.27
N GLN A 84 2.41 -11.93 8.02
CA GLN A 84 2.41 -13.04 7.09
C GLN A 84 3.10 -12.60 5.80
N PRO A 85 3.83 -13.47 5.10
CA PRO A 85 4.46 -13.08 3.84
C PRO A 85 3.39 -12.74 2.79
N VAL A 86 3.63 -11.70 1.99
CA VAL A 86 2.88 -11.50 0.74
C VAL A 86 3.17 -12.69 -0.19
N ASP A 87 2.13 -13.23 -0.85
CA ASP A 87 2.29 -14.26 -1.87
C ASP A 87 3.32 -13.82 -2.91
N ARG A 88 4.31 -14.66 -3.16
CA ARG A 88 5.34 -14.46 -4.18
C ARG A 88 5.19 -15.52 -5.25
N VAL A 89 5.03 -15.09 -6.50
CA VAL A 89 4.81 -15.97 -7.65
C VAL A 89 5.85 -15.71 -8.73
N CYS A 90 6.35 -16.78 -9.34
CA CYS A 90 7.30 -16.74 -10.45
C CYS A 90 6.75 -17.58 -11.60
N GLY A 91 6.87 -17.10 -12.85
CA GLY A 91 6.41 -17.83 -14.04
C GLY A 91 4.88 -18.05 -14.14
N ILE A 92 4.09 -17.30 -13.37
CA ILE A 92 2.63 -17.35 -13.42
C ILE A 92 2.12 -16.79 -14.76
N THR A 93 1.06 -17.39 -15.32
CA THR A 93 0.43 -16.85 -16.53
C THR A 93 -0.37 -15.58 -16.22
N ASP A 94 -0.48 -14.65 -17.19
CA ASP A 94 -1.31 -13.43 -17.05
C ASP A 94 -2.74 -13.75 -16.57
N LYS A 95 -3.35 -14.80 -17.13
CA LYS A 95 -4.71 -15.21 -16.77
C LYS A 95 -4.81 -15.64 -15.32
N GLU A 96 -3.87 -16.44 -14.84
CA GLU A 96 -3.86 -16.89 -13.45
C GLU A 96 -3.54 -15.76 -12.48
N LEU A 97 -2.58 -14.90 -12.81
CA LEU A 97 -2.25 -13.72 -12.04
C LEU A 97 -3.49 -12.81 -11.88
N PHE A 98 -4.21 -12.60 -12.99
CA PHE A 98 -5.43 -11.80 -12.98
C PHE A 98 -6.52 -12.43 -12.11
N GLU A 99 -6.86 -13.70 -12.35
CA GLU A 99 -7.97 -14.37 -11.65
C GLU A 99 -7.69 -14.63 -10.17
N LYS A 100 -6.47 -15.03 -9.80
CA LYS A 100 -6.11 -15.40 -8.42
C LYS A 100 -5.79 -14.20 -7.54
N TYR A 101 -5.37 -13.06 -8.12
CA TYR A 101 -4.88 -11.91 -7.35
C TYR A 101 -5.56 -10.60 -7.71
N ILE A 102 -5.43 -10.16 -8.97
CA ILE A 102 -5.85 -8.80 -9.36
C ILE A 102 -7.36 -8.64 -9.26
N LYS A 103 -8.11 -9.61 -9.79
CA LYS A 103 -9.58 -9.63 -9.82
C LYS A 103 -10.21 -9.61 -8.43
N ILE A 104 -9.59 -10.30 -7.48
CA ILE A 104 -10.08 -10.40 -6.10
C ILE A 104 -9.44 -9.35 -5.17
N GLY A 105 -8.50 -8.54 -5.67
CA GLY A 105 -7.80 -7.53 -4.89
C GLY A 105 -6.93 -8.09 -3.76
N LYS A 106 -6.19 -9.17 -4.03
CA LYS A 106 -5.20 -9.73 -3.10
C LYS A 106 -3.78 -9.28 -3.49
N PRO A 107 -2.97 -8.72 -2.57
CA PRO A 107 -1.59 -8.34 -2.86
C PRO A 107 -0.76 -9.55 -3.30
N VAL A 108 0.17 -9.31 -4.23
CA VAL A 108 1.07 -10.34 -4.75
C VAL A 108 2.33 -9.71 -5.30
N ILE A 109 3.45 -10.41 -5.15
CA ILE A 109 4.71 -10.08 -5.81
C ILE A 109 4.87 -10.99 -7.02
N ILE A 110 4.98 -10.40 -8.21
CA ILE A 110 5.48 -11.07 -9.39
C ILE A 110 7.01 -11.01 -9.33
N GLU A 111 7.62 -12.09 -8.84
CA GLU A 111 9.06 -12.19 -8.64
C GLU A 111 9.79 -12.12 -9.99
N GLY A 112 10.67 -11.12 -10.11
CA GLY A 112 11.37 -10.85 -11.36
C GLY A 112 10.46 -10.54 -12.56
N GLY A 113 9.21 -10.13 -12.33
CA GLY A 113 8.25 -9.85 -13.41
C GLY A 113 8.69 -8.75 -14.39
N ALA A 114 9.57 -7.84 -13.94
CA ALA A 114 10.17 -6.78 -14.74
C ALA A 114 11.66 -7.02 -15.02
N LYS A 115 12.22 -8.21 -14.72
CA LYS A 115 13.68 -8.45 -14.81
C LYS A 115 14.27 -8.21 -16.20
N ASP A 116 13.46 -8.41 -17.25
CA ASP A 116 13.84 -8.27 -18.65
C ASP A 116 13.45 -6.89 -19.22
N TRP A 117 12.92 -5.98 -18.40
CA TRP A 117 12.59 -4.63 -18.82
C TRP A 117 13.86 -3.78 -18.90
N GLY A 118 13.99 -2.95 -19.93
CA GLY A 118 15.20 -2.19 -20.21
C GLY A 118 15.63 -1.22 -19.09
N CYS A 119 14.73 -0.85 -18.18
CA CYS A 119 15.04 -0.01 -17.04
C CYS A 119 15.78 -0.75 -15.92
N VAL A 120 15.54 -2.06 -15.74
CA VAL A 120 16.11 -2.85 -14.65
C VAL A 120 17.57 -3.17 -14.98
N GLY A 121 18.48 -2.80 -14.07
CA GLY A 121 19.93 -2.88 -14.29
C GLY A 121 20.53 -1.70 -15.08
N LYS A 122 19.70 -0.83 -15.66
CA LYS A 122 20.15 0.39 -16.37
C LYS A 122 19.91 1.66 -15.57
N TRP A 123 18.70 1.85 -15.02
CA TRP A 123 18.36 3.07 -14.30
C TRP A 123 18.95 3.02 -12.89
N THR A 124 20.16 3.52 -12.76
CA THR A 124 20.86 3.78 -11.49
C THR A 124 20.80 5.27 -11.13
N PRO A 125 21.16 5.67 -9.90
CA PRO A 125 21.32 7.08 -9.56
C PRO A 125 22.22 7.83 -10.55
N GLU A 126 23.36 7.24 -10.92
CA GLU A 126 24.32 7.83 -11.86
C GLU A 126 23.70 8.00 -13.25
N TRP A 127 22.98 6.99 -13.73
CA TRP A 127 22.32 7.06 -15.03
C TRP A 127 21.24 8.16 -15.07
N LEU A 128 20.47 8.33 -13.98
CA LEU A 128 19.49 9.41 -13.88
C LEU A 128 20.17 10.79 -13.90
N VAL A 129 21.31 10.95 -13.21
CA VAL A 129 22.08 12.19 -13.23
C VAL A 129 22.62 12.49 -14.63
N GLU A 130 23.18 11.49 -15.31
CA GLU A 130 23.75 11.66 -16.66
C GLU A 130 22.68 12.09 -17.69
N ASN A 131 21.46 11.55 -17.58
CA ASN A 131 20.42 11.75 -18.61
C ASN A 131 19.40 12.84 -18.26
N TYR A 132 19.18 13.11 -16.98
CA TYR A 132 18.12 14.00 -16.47
C TYR A 132 18.59 14.94 -15.35
N GLY A 133 19.89 15.00 -15.07
CA GLY A 133 20.46 15.72 -13.93
C GLY A 133 20.13 17.21 -13.89
N ASP A 134 20.05 17.87 -15.04
CA ASP A 134 19.81 19.32 -15.14
C ASP A 134 18.33 19.71 -14.97
N GLU A 135 17.43 18.72 -14.82
CA GLU A 135 15.99 18.99 -14.75
C GLU A 135 15.54 19.52 -13.40
N GLY A 136 14.59 20.45 -13.42
CA GLY A 136 13.90 20.91 -12.23
C GLY A 136 12.90 19.87 -11.74
N ILE A 137 13.02 19.48 -10.47
CA ILE A 137 12.12 18.52 -9.84
C ILE A 137 11.48 19.06 -8.56
N THR A 138 10.37 18.42 -8.19
CA THR A 138 9.78 18.53 -6.85
C THR A 138 10.22 17.34 -6.01
N TYR A 139 10.60 17.60 -4.75
CA TYR A 139 10.98 16.56 -3.79
C TYR A 139 10.47 16.91 -2.39
N ILE A 140 10.44 15.91 -1.51
CA ILE A 140 10.18 16.10 -0.09
C ILE A 140 11.51 16.38 0.60
N ASP A 141 11.55 17.45 1.39
CA ASP A 141 12.68 17.87 2.23
C ASP A 141 12.24 17.87 3.70
N SER A 142 12.15 16.69 4.28
CA SER A 142 11.67 16.48 5.65
C SER A 142 12.41 15.30 6.25
N THR A 143 13.00 15.47 7.43
CA THR A 143 13.58 14.36 8.19
C THR A 143 12.50 13.37 8.64
N PRO A 144 12.84 12.15 9.07
CA PRO A 144 11.87 11.24 9.69
C PRO A 144 11.12 11.86 10.88
N MET A 145 11.77 12.77 11.62
CA MET A 145 11.14 13.49 12.75
C MET A 145 10.12 14.51 12.24
N ASP A 146 10.46 15.30 11.21
CA ASP A 146 9.53 16.24 10.58
C ASP A 146 8.29 15.51 10.02
N MET A 147 8.49 14.36 9.37
CA MET A 147 7.38 13.55 8.86
C MET A 147 6.46 13.07 9.99
N LYS A 148 7.04 12.62 11.11
CA LYS A 148 6.27 12.22 12.31
C LYS A 148 5.44 13.36 12.88
N GLU A 149 5.95 14.60 12.84
CA GLU A 149 5.23 15.80 13.25
C GLU A 149 4.26 16.33 12.18
N GLY A 150 4.19 15.67 11.02
CA GLY A 150 3.34 16.03 9.90
C GLY A 150 3.80 17.26 9.12
N ASN A 151 5.08 17.63 9.26
CA ASN A 151 5.76 18.67 8.52
C ASN A 151 6.35 18.10 7.22
N PHE A 152 5.56 18.15 6.15
CA PHE A 152 5.96 17.71 4.80
C PHE A 152 6.38 18.91 3.96
N SER A 153 7.67 19.25 4.00
CA SER A 153 8.19 20.39 3.25
C SER A 153 8.44 19.96 1.80
N VAL A 154 7.57 20.42 0.90
CA VAL A 154 7.69 20.15 -0.54
C VAL A 154 8.53 21.26 -1.16
N ARG A 155 9.67 20.91 -1.76
CA ARG A 155 10.60 21.88 -2.37
C ARG A 155 10.83 21.59 -3.84
N LYS A 156 11.35 22.59 -4.54
CA LYS A 156 11.87 22.48 -5.90
C LYS A 156 13.39 22.51 -5.86
N GLY A 157 14.03 21.74 -6.72
CA GLY A 157 15.49 21.68 -6.85
C GLY A 157 15.90 21.11 -8.20
N VAL A 158 17.19 20.94 -8.42
CA VAL A 158 17.76 20.32 -9.61
C VAL A 158 17.97 18.83 -9.35
N PHE A 159 17.62 17.97 -10.31
CA PHE A 159 17.62 16.51 -10.14
C PHE A 159 18.96 16.00 -9.63
N LYS A 160 20.05 16.46 -10.24
CA LYS A 160 21.43 16.10 -9.87
C LYS A 160 21.72 16.36 -8.39
N ASP A 161 21.50 17.58 -7.92
CA ASP A 161 21.80 17.97 -6.53
C ASP A 161 21.06 17.08 -5.53
N ILE A 162 19.81 16.71 -5.84
CA ILE A 162 19.01 15.86 -4.96
C ILE A 162 19.48 14.41 -4.99
N ILE A 163 19.90 13.88 -6.15
CA ILE A 163 20.49 12.54 -6.22
C ILE A 163 21.81 12.48 -5.47
N GLU A 164 22.68 13.49 -5.62
CA GLU A 164 23.95 13.56 -4.87
C GLU A 164 23.71 13.59 -3.36
N ALA A 165 22.71 14.35 -2.89
CA ALA A 165 22.32 14.36 -1.48
C ALA A 165 21.75 13.00 -1.01
N ILE A 166 20.97 12.31 -1.85
CA ILE A 166 20.44 10.97 -1.57
C ILE A 166 21.57 9.94 -1.44
N GLU A 167 22.56 9.98 -2.33
CA GLU A 167 23.72 9.08 -2.29
C GLU A 167 24.66 9.40 -1.12
N ALA A 168 24.67 10.65 -0.64
CA ALA A 168 25.29 11.04 0.63
C ALA A 168 24.45 10.66 1.87
N GLU A 169 23.41 9.84 1.71
CA GLU A 169 22.48 9.37 2.75
C GLU A 169 21.71 10.48 3.50
N ASP A 170 21.49 11.65 2.88
CA ASP A 170 20.62 12.68 3.47
C ASP A 170 19.15 12.23 3.48
N GLN A 171 18.72 11.68 4.62
CA GLN A 171 17.37 11.14 4.83
C GLN A 171 16.26 12.19 4.76
N SER A 172 16.58 13.49 4.74
CA SER A 172 15.57 14.52 4.51
C SER A 172 15.11 14.57 3.07
N LYS A 173 15.93 14.13 2.10
CA LYS A 173 15.67 14.23 0.67
C LYS A 173 14.97 12.99 0.14
N TYR A 174 13.80 13.16 -0.45
CA TYR A 174 13.10 12.07 -1.13
C TYR A 174 12.30 12.60 -2.32
N ILE A 175 12.73 12.21 -3.53
CA ILE A 175 11.95 12.41 -4.76
C ILE A 175 10.74 11.48 -4.73
N ARG A 176 9.54 12.04 -4.52
CA ARG A 176 8.27 11.31 -4.51
C ARG A 176 7.35 11.83 -5.58
N PHE A 177 6.59 10.91 -6.18
CA PHE A 177 5.55 11.26 -7.16
C PHE A 177 6.07 12.03 -8.37
N SER A 178 7.34 11.83 -8.73
CA SER A 178 7.93 12.55 -9.87
C SER A 178 7.28 12.08 -11.18
N PRO A 179 6.84 13.03 -12.04
CA PRO A 179 6.23 12.72 -13.33
C PRO A 179 7.26 12.41 -14.43
N LEU A 180 8.53 12.12 -14.10
CA LEU A 180 9.62 11.94 -15.08
C LEU A 180 9.24 11.06 -16.29
N LEU A 181 8.56 9.92 -16.07
CA LEU A 181 8.15 9.02 -17.15
C LEU A 181 6.96 9.57 -17.99
N GLU A 182 6.16 10.46 -17.42
CA GLU A 182 5.09 11.17 -18.15
C GLU A 182 5.68 12.26 -19.05
N ASP A 183 6.67 12.97 -18.54
CA ASP A 183 7.36 14.06 -19.24
C ASP A 183 8.30 13.50 -20.32
N HIS A 184 8.95 12.37 -20.07
CA HIS A 184 9.92 11.70 -20.95
C HIS A 184 9.44 10.35 -21.45
N LYS A 185 8.53 10.39 -22.44
CA LYS A 185 7.90 9.19 -22.99
C LYS A 185 8.86 8.18 -23.63
N ASN A 186 10.10 8.56 -23.94
CA ASN A 186 11.12 7.62 -24.40
C ASN A 186 11.46 6.56 -23.33
N LEU A 187 11.33 6.89 -22.04
CA LEU A 187 11.52 5.95 -20.93
C LEU A 187 10.50 4.79 -20.98
N LEU A 188 9.33 5.00 -21.58
CA LEU A 188 8.30 3.95 -21.75
C LEU A 188 8.70 2.87 -22.77
N LYS A 189 9.80 3.06 -23.51
CA LYS A 189 10.41 1.99 -24.32
C LYS A 189 11.12 0.96 -23.45
N GLU A 190 11.53 1.35 -22.25
CA GLU A 190 12.30 0.55 -21.30
C GLU A 190 11.45 0.04 -20.13
N PHE A 191 10.21 0.51 -20.03
CA PHE A 191 9.26 0.18 -18.97
C PHE A 191 7.94 -0.30 -19.58
N ASP A 192 7.55 -1.56 -19.36
CA ASP A 192 6.39 -2.18 -20.03
C ASP A 192 5.05 -1.74 -19.43
N GLU A 193 4.71 -0.47 -19.66
CA GLU A 193 3.42 0.09 -19.33
C GLU A 193 2.26 -0.60 -20.07
N LYS A 194 2.53 -1.22 -21.23
CA LYS A 194 1.49 -1.90 -22.01
C LYS A 194 1.02 -3.14 -21.28
N TRP A 195 1.94 -3.95 -20.77
CA TRP A 195 1.61 -5.10 -19.93
C TRP A 195 0.88 -4.66 -18.66
N LEU A 196 1.38 -3.64 -17.96
CA LEU A 196 0.72 -3.10 -16.77
C LEU A 196 -0.72 -2.63 -17.06
N SER A 197 -0.92 -1.96 -18.20
CA SER A 197 -2.22 -1.50 -18.66
C SER A 197 -3.17 -2.64 -19.01
N LYS A 198 -2.65 -3.71 -19.61
CA LYS A 198 -3.40 -4.94 -19.97
C LYS A 198 -3.89 -5.68 -18.73
N MET A 199 -3.10 -5.69 -17.66
CA MET A 199 -3.44 -6.38 -16.41
C MET A 199 -4.50 -5.65 -15.57
N ARG A 200 -4.93 -4.45 -15.96
CA ARG A 200 -6.00 -3.73 -15.26
C ARG A 200 -7.36 -4.35 -15.52
N HIS A 201 -8.29 -4.09 -14.61
CA HIS A 201 -9.71 -4.38 -14.82
C HIS A 201 -10.27 -3.62 -16.03
N SER A 202 -11.24 -4.20 -16.74
CA SER A 202 -12.04 -3.47 -17.74
C SER A 202 -12.71 -2.24 -17.11
N PHE A 203 -12.90 -1.19 -17.91
CA PHE A 203 -13.45 0.11 -17.46
C PHE A 203 -12.60 0.82 -16.38
N SER A 204 -11.31 0.50 -16.31
CA SER A 204 -10.37 1.27 -15.49
C SER A 204 -10.09 2.64 -16.13
N ASN A 205 -10.10 3.67 -15.30
CA ASN A 205 -9.84 5.05 -15.66
C ASN A 205 -8.49 5.51 -15.14
N GLY A 206 -7.88 6.45 -15.86
CA GLY A 206 -6.60 7.02 -15.49
C GLY A 206 -5.43 6.08 -15.73
N ARG A 207 -4.26 6.70 -15.82
CA ARG A 207 -2.95 6.10 -15.97
C ARG A 207 -1.97 7.12 -15.38
N LYS A 208 -1.25 6.75 -14.33
CA LYS A 208 -0.27 7.63 -13.69
C LYS A 208 1.00 6.85 -13.42
N LEU A 209 2.10 7.31 -14.01
CA LEU A 209 3.43 6.84 -13.69
C LEU A 209 4.11 7.82 -12.74
N GLN A 210 4.63 7.30 -11.65
CA GLN A 210 5.23 8.10 -10.60
C GLN A 210 6.55 7.46 -10.17
N LEU A 211 7.64 8.18 -10.39
CA LEU A 211 8.97 7.79 -9.98
C LEU A 211 9.19 8.12 -8.48
N PHE A 212 9.83 7.21 -7.78
CA PHE A 212 10.26 7.35 -6.40
C PHE A 212 11.76 7.06 -6.31
N VAL A 213 12.53 8.07 -5.87
CA VAL A 213 13.97 7.92 -5.59
C VAL A 213 14.25 8.43 -4.19
N GLY A 214 14.74 7.57 -3.32
CA GLY A 214 15.00 7.94 -1.92
C GLY A 214 16.19 7.19 -1.32
N PRO A 215 16.81 7.75 -0.28
CA PRO A 215 17.98 7.21 0.38
C PRO A 215 17.59 6.07 1.29
N LYS A 216 18.59 5.30 1.72
CA LYS A 216 18.43 4.27 2.75
C LYS A 216 17.79 4.85 4.02
N GLY A 217 16.79 4.15 4.54
CA GLY A 217 16.10 4.52 5.77
C GLY A 217 14.95 5.52 5.59
N SER A 218 14.81 6.16 4.42
CA SER A 218 13.65 6.99 4.13
C SER A 218 12.35 6.16 4.07
N LYS A 219 11.26 6.71 4.60
CA LYS A 219 10.00 5.98 4.82
C LYS A 219 8.77 6.72 4.35
N THR A 220 7.77 6.00 3.88
CA THR A 220 6.41 6.52 3.67
C THR A 220 5.50 5.89 4.72
N ASP A 221 4.99 6.72 5.63
CA ASP A 221 4.12 6.31 6.75
C ASP A 221 2.87 5.57 6.28
N LEU A 222 2.23 4.84 7.20
CA LEU A 222 1.09 4.00 6.92
C LEU A 222 -0.08 4.79 6.31
N HIS A 223 -0.44 4.44 5.08
CA HIS A 223 -1.48 5.13 4.34
C HIS A 223 -2.22 4.21 3.38
N CYS A 224 -3.37 4.67 2.89
CA CYS A 224 -4.08 4.04 1.80
C CYS A 224 -4.75 5.06 0.87
N ALA A 225 -5.04 4.62 -0.35
CA ALA A 225 -5.77 5.37 -1.36
C ALA A 225 -6.62 4.40 -2.20
N VAL A 226 -7.65 4.90 -2.89
CA VAL A 226 -8.55 4.08 -3.71
C VAL A 226 -7.96 3.69 -5.07
N GLU A 227 -6.81 4.23 -5.44
CA GLU A 227 -6.12 3.84 -6.67
C GLU A 227 -5.45 2.48 -6.46
N PHE A 228 -5.58 1.61 -7.45
CA PHE A 228 -4.75 0.42 -7.56
C PHE A 228 -3.33 0.84 -7.95
N ASN A 229 -2.33 0.05 -7.57
CA ASN A 229 -0.95 0.33 -7.90
C ASN A 229 -0.20 -0.95 -8.27
N PHE A 230 0.50 -0.94 -9.40
CA PHE A 230 1.63 -1.83 -9.62
C PHE A 230 2.90 -1.06 -9.31
N PHE A 231 3.61 -1.49 -8.28
CA PHE A 231 4.90 -0.91 -7.92
C PHE A 231 6.03 -1.79 -8.47
N THR A 232 6.79 -1.26 -9.43
CA THR A 232 7.94 -1.94 -10.01
C THR A 232 9.21 -1.45 -9.32
N GLN A 233 9.97 -2.39 -8.75
CA GLN A 233 11.24 -2.10 -8.10
C GLN A 233 12.37 -2.15 -9.14
N ILE A 234 13.07 -1.04 -9.32
CA ILE A 234 14.06 -0.89 -10.41
C ILE A 234 15.49 -0.99 -9.87
N TYR A 235 15.78 -0.29 -8.78
CA TYR A 235 17.09 -0.24 -8.14
C TYR A 235 16.95 -0.30 -6.62
N GLY A 236 17.88 -0.99 -5.97
CA GLY A 236 17.88 -1.19 -4.52
C GLY A 236 16.67 -1.99 -4.01
N GLU A 237 16.47 -1.98 -2.69
CA GLU A 237 15.43 -2.75 -2.02
C GLU A 237 14.45 -1.87 -1.24
N LYS A 238 13.16 -2.21 -1.30
CA LYS A 238 12.11 -1.59 -0.48
C LYS A 238 11.37 -2.64 0.32
N HIS A 239 11.23 -2.38 1.61
CA HIS A 239 10.40 -3.17 2.52
C HIS A 239 9.00 -2.57 2.60
N TRP A 240 7.99 -3.43 2.64
CA TRP A 240 6.57 -3.09 2.67
C TRP A 240 5.86 -3.87 3.76
N TYR A 241 5.07 -3.17 4.55
CA TYR A 241 3.93 -3.75 5.25
C TYR A 241 2.65 -3.41 4.49
N LEU A 242 1.71 -4.34 4.42
CA LEU A 242 0.38 -4.14 3.87
C LEU A 242 -0.70 -4.64 4.82
N CYS A 243 -1.84 -3.98 4.86
CA CYS A 243 -2.97 -4.38 5.68
C CYS A 243 -4.29 -4.15 4.94
N ALA A 244 -5.20 -5.11 5.05
CA ALA A 244 -6.47 -5.07 4.33
C ALA A 244 -7.35 -3.91 4.82
N PRO A 245 -8.15 -3.28 3.94
CA PRO A 245 -9.05 -2.17 4.33
C PRO A 245 -10.10 -2.56 5.37
N THR A 246 -10.35 -3.86 5.57
CA THR A 246 -11.26 -4.34 6.63
C THR A 246 -10.75 -4.06 8.04
N ASN A 247 -9.47 -3.71 8.19
CA ASN A 247 -8.82 -3.45 9.47
C ASN A 247 -8.75 -1.96 9.82
N ASP A 248 -9.48 -1.08 9.11
CA ASP A 248 -9.51 0.37 9.36
C ASP A 248 -9.66 0.71 10.85
N ILE A 249 -10.55 0.03 11.57
CA ILE A 249 -10.80 0.25 13.01
C ILE A 249 -9.56 0.06 13.89
N ALA A 250 -8.64 -0.81 13.49
CA ALA A 250 -7.43 -1.11 14.26
C ALA A 250 -6.29 -0.11 14.02
N LEU A 251 -6.41 0.73 12.99
CA LEU A 251 -5.38 1.68 12.56
C LEU A 251 -5.74 3.14 12.87
N ASP A 252 -6.87 3.39 13.53
CA ASP A 252 -7.46 4.71 13.81
C ASP A 252 -7.09 5.84 12.81
N PRO A 253 -7.61 5.78 11.57
CA PRO A 253 -7.22 6.70 10.51
C PRO A 253 -7.49 8.17 10.87
N LEU A 254 -6.52 9.03 10.55
CA LEU A 254 -6.67 10.47 10.70
C LEU A 254 -7.79 11.01 9.81
N ASN A 255 -8.58 11.93 10.35
CA ASN A 255 -9.64 12.58 9.61
C ASN A 255 -9.20 13.95 9.09
N LEU A 256 -8.57 13.94 7.91
CA LEU A 256 -7.96 15.12 7.29
C LEU A 256 -8.80 15.74 6.15
N GLY A 257 -9.89 15.07 5.72
CA GLY A 257 -10.73 15.52 4.61
C GLY A 257 -10.15 15.30 3.21
N PHE A 258 -8.99 14.65 3.10
CA PHE A 258 -8.31 14.30 1.85
C PHE A 258 -8.85 12.99 1.23
N ALA A 259 -8.60 12.81 -0.07
CA ALA A 259 -8.74 11.53 -0.79
C ALA A 259 -7.55 10.57 -0.60
N TYR A 260 -6.75 10.80 0.44
CA TYR A 260 -5.57 10.04 0.83
C TYR A 260 -5.61 9.90 2.35
N PHE A 261 -5.64 8.66 2.84
CA PHE A 261 -5.89 8.38 4.25
C PHE A 261 -4.61 7.91 4.92
N THR A 262 -4.33 8.41 6.11
CA THR A 262 -3.11 8.12 6.86
C THR A 262 -3.45 7.68 8.27
N SER A 263 -2.53 6.93 8.88
CA SER A 263 -2.54 6.55 10.30
C SER A 263 -1.18 6.89 10.89
N THR A 264 -1.15 7.22 12.18
CA THR A 264 0.11 7.39 12.94
C THR A 264 0.68 6.04 13.41
N PHE A 265 -0.05 4.93 13.22
CA PHE A 265 0.45 3.60 13.53
C PHE A 265 1.67 3.26 12.67
N ASN A 266 2.78 2.93 13.32
CA ASN A 266 4.03 2.58 12.67
C ASN A 266 4.33 1.09 12.86
N PRO A 267 4.24 0.25 11.81
CA PRO A 267 4.52 -1.18 11.94
C PRO A 267 6.01 -1.50 12.20
N ASP A 268 6.96 -0.60 11.91
CA ASP A 268 8.37 -0.78 12.31
C ASP A 268 8.58 -0.60 13.82
N ASN A 269 7.69 0.15 14.49
CA ASN A 269 7.75 0.44 15.92
C ASN A 269 6.32 0.60 16.48
N PRO A 270 5.59 -0.52 16.63
CA PRO A 270 4.17 -0.50 16.94
C PRO A 270 3.91 -0.04 18.38
N ASP A 271 3.03 0.94 18.53
CA ASP A 271 2.51 1.38 19.83
C ASP A 271 1.16 0.71 20.08
N PHE A 272 1.16 -0.36 20.89
CA PHE A 272 -0.07 -1.09 21.24
C PHE A 272 -0.84 -0.46 22.40
N GLU A 273 -0.30 0.56 23.06
CA GLU A 273 -1.06 1.35 24.03
C GLU A 273 -1.98 2.32 23.29
N GLU A 274 -1.47 2.99 22.26
CA GLU A 274 -2.25 3.86 21.36
C GLU A 274 -3.14 3.05 20.40
N PHE A 275 -2.62 1.94 19.84
CA PHE A 275 -3.31 1.09 18.86
C PHE A 275 -3.51 -0.35 19.35
N PRO A 276 -4.30 -0.58 20.41
CA PRO A 276 -4.42 -1.90 21.03
C PRO A 276 -5.03 -2.97 20.12
N LEU A 277 -5.88 -2.58 19.16
CA LEU A 277 -6.44 -3.50 18.16
C LEU A 277 -5.45 -3.90 17.06
N ALA A 278 -4.34 -3.17 16.88
CA ALA A 278 -3.36 -3.48 15.85
C ALA A 278 -2.62 -4.80 16.11
N ALA A 279 -2.56 -5.24 17.37
CA ALA A 279 -2.00 -6.54 17.70
C ALA A 279 -2.97 -7.73 17.47
N ALA A 280 -4.23 -7.45 17.13
CA ALA A 280 -5.24 -8.47 16.82
C ALA A 280 -5.47 -8.65 15.30
N ILE A 281 -4.70 -7.97 14.46
CA ILE A 281 -4.82 -8.03 12.99
C ILE A 281 -3.54 -8.58 12.35
N ASP A 282 -3.69 -9.24 11.22
CA ASP A 282 -2.57 -9.67 10.40
C ASP A 282 -2.12 -8.55 9.45
N PHE A 283 -0.82 -8.27 9.44
CA PHE A 283 -0.16 -7.55 8.37
C PHE A 283 0.42 -8.54 7.35
N TYR A 284 0.50 -8.11 6.10
CA TYR A 284 1.29 -8.77 5.09
C TYR A 284 2.64 -8.05 4.96
N GLU A 285 3.71 -8.79 4.78
CA GLU A 285 5.07 -8.23 4.77
C GLU A 285 5.86 -8.74 3.55
N CYS A 286 6.63 -7.86 2.94
CA CYS A 286 7.59 -8.25 1.91
C CYS A 286 8.73 -7.25 1.71
N THR A 287 9.81 -7.74 1.08
CA THR A 287 10.87 -6.89 0.50
C THR A 287 10.87 -7.08 -1.00
N LEU A 288 10.78 -5.98 -1.75
CA LEU A 288 10.93 -5.97 -3.20
C LEU A 288 12.40 -5.81 -3.56
N LYS A 289 12.84 -6.61 -4.52
CA LYS A 289 14.19 -6.56 -5.13
C LYS A 289 14.11 -6.01 -6.56
N PRO A 290 15.23 -5.55 -7.16
CA PRO A 290 15.24 -5.13 -8.56
C PRO A 290 14.60 -6.18 -9.48
N GLY A 291 13.64 -5.75 -10.29
CA GLY A 291 12.85 -6.60 -11.19
C GLY A 291 11.55 -7.14 -10.59
N ASP A 292 11.32 -7.04 -9.28
CA ASP A 292 10.03 -7.42 -8.68
C ASP A 292 8.93 -6.39 -9.03
N ILE A 293 7.71 -6.90 -9.24
CA ILE A 293 6.50 -6.08 -9.36
C ILE A 293 5.56 -6.44 -8.21
N LEU A 294 5.16 -5.47 -7.40
CA LEU A 294 4.13 -5.61 -6.38
C LEU A 294 2.79 -5.11 -6.90
N PHE A 295 1.77 -5.97 -6.87
CA PHE A 295 0.38 -5.52 -6.96
C PHE A 295 -0.10 -5.09 -5.58
N ASN A 296 -0.35 -3.79 -5.42
CA ASN A 296 -1.00 -3.20 -4.27
C ASN A 296 -2.47 -2.84 -4.65
N PRO A 297 -3.47 -3.58 -4.13
CA PRO A 297 -4.86 -3.37 -4.50
C PRO A 297 -5.44 -2.08 -3.92
N SER A 298 -6.57 -1.63 -4.48
CA SER A 298 -7.30 -0.45 -3.99
C SER A 298 -7.53 -0.52 -2.47
N SER A 299 -7.27 0.59 -1.79
CA SER A 299 -7.56 0.83 -0.37
C SER A 299 -6.78 -0.03 0.62
N TRP A 300 -5.79 -0.80 0.17
CA TRP A 300 -4.88 -1.48 1.09
C TRP A 300 -3.97 -0.48 1.78
N TRP A 301 -3.92 -0.57 3.10
CA TRP A 301 -2.97 0.16 3.93
C TRP A 301 -1.58 -0.35 3.64
N HIS A 302 -0.62 0.56 3.54
CA HIS A 302 0.77 0.19 3.34
C HIS A 302 1.74 1.20 3.94
N HIS A 303 2.83 0.65 4.48
CA HIS A 303 3.98 1.39 5.03
C HIS A 303 5.22 0.91 4.30
N VAL A 304 6.09 1.83 3.89
CA VAL A 304 7.22 1.53 3.00
C VAL A 304 8.50 2.09 3.55
N THR A 305 9.55 1.27 3.62
CA THR A 305 10.89 1.68 4.06
C THR A 305 11.92 1.31 2.99
N ASN A 306 12.72 2.28 2.54
CA ASN A 306 13.85 2.02 1.63
C ASN A 306 14.99 1.35 2.42
N LYS A 307 15.41 0.14 2.05
CA LYS A 307 16.47 -0.63 2.74
C LYS A 307 17.87 -0.30 2.23
N SER A 308 17.96 0.33 1.06
CA SER A 308 19.12 0.94 0.42
C SER A 308 18.68 2.24 -0.27
N THR A 309 19.59 2.98 -0.93
CA THR A 309 19.12 3.90 -1.99
C THR A 309 18.28 3.10 -2.95
N SER A 310 17.14 3.65 -3.35
CA SER A 310 16.18 2.90 -4.12
C SER A 310 15.45 3.73 -5.16
N ILE A 311 15.28 3.14 -6.35
CA ILE A 311 14.48 3.66 -7.45
C ILE A 311 13.32 2.68 -7.68
N GLY A 312 12.10 3.19 -7.71
CA GLY A 312 10.92 2.42 -8.07
C GLY A 312 9.87 3.27 -8.77
N VAL A 313 9.01 2.63 -9.55
CA VAL A 313 7.96 3.28 -10.31
C VAL A 313 6.61 2.71 -9.91
N GLY A 314 5.70 3.59 -9.47
CA GLY A 314 4.29 3.25 -9.28
C GLY A 314 3.50 3.50 -10.55
N PHE A 315 2.73 2.51 -10.99
CA PHE A 315 1.72 2.62 -12.05
C PHE A 315 0.33 2.55 -11.41
N ARG A 316 -0.37 3.70 -11.37
CA ARG A 316 -1.64 3.85 -10.67
C ARG A 316 -2.82 4.02 -11.62
N TRP A 317 -3.95 3.42 -11.24
CA TRP A 317 -5.22 3.58 -11.95
C TRP A 317 -6.40 3.45 -10.99
N PHE A 318 -7.58 3.87 -11.45
CA PHE A 318 -8.81 3.78 -10.69
C PHE A 318 -9.84 2.89 -11.39
N ASN A 319 -10.61 2.13 -10.61
CA ASN A 319 -11.75 1.38 -11.12
C ASN A 319 -12.89 1.45 -10.10
N MET A 320 -13.92 2.26 -10.39
CA MET A 320 -15.01 2.55 -9.45
C MET A 320 -15.69 1.27 -8.94
N TYR A 321 -16.07 0.37 -9.84
CA TYR A 321 -16.77 -0.85 -9.48
C TYR A 321 -15.94 -1.74 -8.57
N ARG A 322 -14.65 -1.92 -8.91
CA ARG A 322 -13.75 -2.76 -8.09
C ARG A 322 -13.38 -2.10 -6.78
N SER A 323 -13.15 -0.79 -6.73
CA SER A 323 -12.91 -0.08 -5.48
C SER A 323 -14.11 -0.19 -4.53
N ILE A 324 -15.35 -0.08 -5.03
CA ILE A 324 -16.56 -0.31 -4.21
C ILE A 324 -16.61 -1.74 -3.66
N GLN A 325 -16.29 -2.75 -4.48
CA GLN A 325 -16.29 -4.15 -4.04
C GLN A 325 -15.22 -4.45 -2.99
N LEU A 326 -14.03 -3.86 -3.13
CA LEU A 326 -12.92 -4.09 -2.21
C LEU A 326 -13.06 -3.28 -0.92
N SER A 327 -13.52 -2.04 -1.01
CA SER A 327 -13.84 -1.21 0.15
C SER A 327 -14.86 -0.14 -0.20
N PHE A 328 -16.12 -0.41 0.13
CA PHE A 328 -17.21 0.56 -0.01
C PHE A 328 -16.94 1.84 0.77
N ILE A 329 -16.51 1.72 2.03
CA ILE A 329 -16.28 2.87 2.91
C ILE A 329 -15.13 3.74 2.42
N GLN A 330 -13.99 3.16 2.05
CA GLN A 330 -12.85 3.96 1.59
C GLN A 330 -13.19 4.64 0.26
N THR A 331 -13.93 3.98 -0.62
CA THR A 331 -14.44 4.60 -1.85
C THR A 331 -15.39 5.75 -1.53
N LEU A 332 -16.34 5.56 -0.62
CA LEU A 332 -17.29 6.57 -0.19
C LEU A 332 -16.58 7.79 0.42
N LEU A 333 -15.61 7.56 1.31
CA LEU A 333 -14.77 8.61 1.88
C LEU A 333 -14.07 9.40 0.77
N THR A 334 -13.42 8.72 -0.18
CA THR A 334 -12.70 9.40 -1.27
C THR A 334 -13.63 10.25 -2.15
N ILE A 335 -14.78 9.73 -2.59
CA ILE A 335 -15.69 10.53 -3.43
C ILE A 335 -16.32 11.70 -2.67
N SER A 336 -16.37 11.60 -1.34
CA SER A 336 -16.87 12.65 -0.44
C SER A 336 -15.79 13.58 0.12
N CYS A 337 -14.54 13.48 -0.36
CA CYS A 337 -13.47 14.34 0.12
C CYS A 337 -13.78 15.82 -0.20
N TYR A 338 -13.39 16.71 0.72
CA TYR A 338 -13.71 18.14 0.64
C TYR A 338 -12.47 19.02 0.75
N ASN A 339 -11.32 18.47 1.11
CA ASN A 339 -10.06 19.19 1.18
C ASN A 339 -9.03 18.50 0.27
N PRO A 340 -8.80 18.97 -0.96
CA PRO A 340 -9.79 19.69 -1.77
C PRO A 340 -10.94 18.75 -2.22
N PRO A 341 -12.05 19.30 -2.75
CA PRO A 341 -13.13 18.49 -3.32
C PRO A 341 -12.63 17.56 -4.42
N ILE A 342 -13.28 16.41 -4.59
CA ILE A 342 -12.79 15.32 -5.45
C ILE A 342 -12.45 15.75 -6.88
N TRP A 343 -13.22 16.64 -7.52
CA TRP A 343 -12.91 17.15 -8.87
C TRP A 343 -11.58 17.91 -8.93
N LYS A 344 -11.24 18.65 -7.87
CA LYS A 344 -9.99 19.40 -7.74
C LYS A 344 -8.85 18.46 -7.38
N ALA A 345 -9.08 17.48 -6.50
CA ALA A 345 -8.10 16.43 -6.20
C ALA A 345 -7.74 15.62 -7.47
N MET A 346 -8.73 15.24 -8.28
CA MET A 346 -8.52 14.56 -9.56
C MET A 346 -7.74 15.41 -10.57
N LYS A 347 -7.92 16.74 -10.55
CA LYS A 347 -7.16 17.66 -11.41
C LYS A 347 -5.69 17.81 -10.96
N LEU A 348 -5.46 17.99 -9.66
CA LEU A 348 -4.12 18.19 -9.08
C LEU A 348 -3.27 16.92 -9.14
N SER A 349 -3.87 15.76 -8.83
CA SER A 349 -3.18 14.46 -8.83
C SER A 349 -2.67 14.01 -10.21
N ARG A 350 -2.96 14.74 -11.30
CA ARG A 350 -2.43 14.47 -12.64
C ARG A 350 -1.07 15.12 -12.90
N ARG A 351 -0.66 16.14 -12.14
CA ARG A 351 0.59 16.86 -12.40
C ARG A 351 1.45 17.08 -11.16
N ASP A 352 0.85 17.39 -10.02
CA ASP A 352 1.60 17.70 -8.81
C ASP A 352 0.85 17.17 -7.58
N PHE A 353 1.11 15.91 -7.25
CA PHE A 353 0.52 15.29 -6.05
C PHE A 353 1.07 15.92 -4.76
N GLY A 354 2.29 16.48 -4.80
CA GLY A 354 2.90 17.20 -3.67
C GLY A 354 2.12 18.47 -3.30
N GLU A 355 1.59 19.19 -4.30
CA GLU A 355 0.77 20.40 -4.07
C GLU A 355 -0.54 20.11 -3.30
N MET A 356 -1.01 18.86 -3.27
CA MET A 356 -2.18 18.49 -2.46
C MET A 356 -1.87 18.54 -0.96
N PHE A 357 -0.63 18.31 -0.55
CA PHE A 357 -0.21 18.30 0.86
C PHE A 357 0.33 19.66 1.34
N SER A 358 0.80 20.52 0.44
CA SER A 358 1.40 21.81 0.79
C SER A 358 0.39 22.86 1.28
N LYS A 359 -0.93 22.65 1.07
CA LYS A 359 -1.98 23.60 1.51
C LYS A 359 -2.38 23.49 2.98
N LYS A 360 -1.53 22.90 3.83
CA LYS A 360 -1.74 22.88 5.28
C LYS A 360 -1.53 24.24 5.99
N ASN A 361 -1.07 25.28 5.28
CA ASN A 361 -0.69 26.56 5.90
C ASN A 361 -1.60 27.76 5.58
N ALA A 362 -2.86 27.55 5.19
CA ALA A 362 -3.80 28.65 4.94
C ALA A 362 -5.23 28.32 5.39
N SER A 363 -5.44 28.15 6.70
CA SER A 363 -6.75 28.37 7.35
C SER A 363 -6.61 28.47 8.85
#